data_AF-A0AAD0KEQ0-F1
#
_entry.id   AF-A0AAD0KEQ0-F1
#
_cell.length_a   1.000
_cell.length_b   1.000
_cell.length_c   1.000
_cell.angle_alpha   90.00
_cell.angle_beta   90.00
_cell.angle_gamma   90.00
#
_symmetry.space_group_name_H-M   'P 1'
#
loop_
_entity.id
_entity.type
_entity.pdbx_description
1 polymer ?
#
loop_
_entity_poly.entity_id
_entity_poly.type
_entity_poly.pdbx_seq_one_letter_code
_entity_poly.pdbx_strand_id
1 'polypeptide(L)'
;MLATALLAASIIARLVWDTLTVNGRNFVDLHVYRDGSAGLADGSLYVFTYAGETDFALPFTYPPFAAVVLYPLSLVPWDLVAIGWQLATFGALYACVVLALRLCGSTTDVYAVAALWTAPAIWCEPVRVTLDYGQINVFLMLGTLLAVTWARSDRGVLAGGALIGLMAGIKLTPAISGLWYLAARKPLGAVAAAAAFVFTVLGCLLLFPDVTRTYYGTLFGDAERIGPVEAVINQSLRGTLSRFVGFDVGTGWIWMIGVLVAVLVAVFAWRAVCDALGILLVVQFFGLLISPISWVHHWVWVIPLAIWLVHGAGSRRRGARVVLAMWVAVAGLGIPWLLRITIEYGPEPPAALEAIFGAAWPVATFVTFAWMIATRAARDDPRDSRPPDVVAAAIIVDGRLLLAQRSRPAELAGRWELPGGRVESGETHAAALVREIREELGAEVEPLGAVGSPVALPGGLTLHAYLARLRSGTPTALEHLDVRWFSADELRLFDTAEIVPADRDWIPDLCAVLDGTRVGDAG
;
A
#
# COMPACT_ATOMS: atom_id res chain seq x y z
N MET A 1 16.44 -19.36 -6.03
CA MET A 1 16.78 -20.48 -5.10
C MET A 1 17.32 -19.97 -3.77
N LEU A 2 18.40 -19.18 -3.72
CA LEU A 2 18.96 -18.66 -2.46
C LEU A 2 17.95 -17.85 -1.62
N ALA A 3 17.22 -16.91 -2.22
CA ALA A 3 16.24 -16.08 -1.51
C ALA A 3 15.13 -16.91 -0.82
N THR A 4 14.61 -17.92 -1.51
CA THR A 4 13.62 -18.86 -0.96
C THR A 4 14.20 -19.68 0.18
N ALA A 5 15.44 -20.15 0.05
CA ALA A 5 16.13 -20.90 1.10
C ALA A 5 16.35 -20.05 2.36
N LEU A 6 16.72 -18.78 2.21
CA LEU A 6 16.89 -17.85 3.32
C LEU A 6 15.56 -17.57 4.05
N LEU A 7 14.47 -17.39 3.30
CA LEU A 7 13.14 -17.24 3.91
C LEU A 7 12.72 -18.51 4.65
N ALA A 8 12.90 -19.68 4.04
CA ALA A 8 12.58 -20.96 4.68
C ALA A 8 13.41 -21.16 5.96
N ALA A 9 14.71 -20.87 5.92
CA ALA A 9 15.58 -20.93 7.09
C ALA A 9 15.12 -19.96 8.19
N SER A 10 14.72 -18.73 7.84
CA SER A 10 14.20 -17.76 8.81
C SER A 10 12.88 -18.21 9.45
N ILE A 11 11.96 -18.77 8.67
CA ILE A 11 10.71 -19.34 9.18
C ILE A 11 10.99 -20.51 10.12
N ILE A 12 11.86 -21.46 9.73
CA ILE A 12 12.24 -22.59 10.58
C ILE A 12 12.88 -22.10 11.88
N ALA A 13 13.83 -21.17 11.79
CA ALA A 13 14.48 -20.59 12.96
C ALA A 13 13.47 -19.90 13.89
N ARG A 14 12.49 -19.20 13.33
CA ARG A 14 11.40 -18.60 14.10
C ARG A 14 10.54 -19.66 14.78
N LEU A 15 10.12 -20.70 14.06
CA LEU A 15 9.33 -21.79 14.64
C LEU A 15 10.08 -22.52 15.75
N VAL A 16 11.40 -22.70 15.63
CA VAL A 16 12.25 -23.28 16.67
C VAL A 16 12.34 -22.34 17.87
N TRP A 17 12.59 -21.05 17.65
CA TRP A 17 12.62 -20.05 18.72
C TRP A 17 11.32 -20.06 19.53
N ASP A 18 10.18 -20.08 18.84
CA ASP A 18 8.86 -20.08 19.44
C ASP A 18 8.62 -21.30 20.35
N THR A 19 9.18 -22.46 19.99
CA THR A 19 9.11 -23.68 20.82
C THR A 19 10.06 -23.67 22.01
N LEU A 20 11.20 -22.97 21.90
CA LEU A 20 12.26 -23.00 22.91
C LEU A 20 12.15 -21.86 23.92
N THR A 21 11.44 -20.79 23.58
CA THR A 21 11.34 -19.60 24.43
C THR A 21 10.06 -19.59 25.26
N VAL A 22 10.20 -19.15 26.51
CA VAL A 22 9.07 -18.88 27.39
C VAL A 22 8.19 -17.81 26.74
N ASN A 23 6.89 -18.07 26.63
CA ASN A 23 5.90 -17.23 25.95
C ASN A 23 6.09 -17.06 24.41
N GLY A 24 6.96 -17.84 23.76
CA GLY A 24 7.19 -17.77 22.31
C GLY A 24 5.98 -18.16 21.44
N ARG A 25 4.92 -18.71 22.07
CA ARG A 25 3.62 -19.10 21.48
C ARG A 25 2.47 -18.92 22.47
N ASN A 26 2.50 -17.87 23.30
CA ASN A 26 1.41 -17.68 24.27
C ASN A 26 0.08 -17.31 23.58
N PHE A 27 0.12 -16.83 22.32
CA PHE A 27 -1.04 -16.63 21.45
C PHE A 27 -2.22 -15.92 22.13
N VAL A 28 -1.90 -15.00 23.04
CA VAL A 28 -2.88 -14.40 23.96
C VAL A 28 -4.00 -13.68 23.22
N ASP A 29 -3.68 -13.00 22.12
CA ASP A 29 -4.69 -12.31 21.31
C ASP A 29 -5.49 -13.28 20.44
N LEU A 30 -4.86 -14.36 19.94
CA LEU A 30 -5.56 -15.39 19.19
C LEU A 30 -6.56 -16.17 20.05
N HIS A 31 -6.23 -16.40 21.33
CA HIS A 31 -7.18 -16.89 22.32
C HIS A 31 -8.36 -15.92 22.49
N VAL A 32 -8.11 -14.61 22.63
CA VAL A 32 -9.20 -13.62 22.71
C VAL A 32 -10.07 -13.64 21.45
N TYR A 33 -9.47 -13.73 20.26
CA TYR A 33 -10.20 -13.83 18.99
C TYR A 33 -11.09 -15.07 18.92
N ARG A 34 -10.50 -16.24 19.18
CA ARG A 34 -11.15 -17.54 19.02
C ARG A 34 -12.15 -17.79 20.14
N ASP A 35 -11.69 -17.72 21.38
CA ASP A 35 -12.46 -18.16 22.54
C ASP A 35 -13.48 -17.09 22.93
N GLY A 36 -13.13 -15.80 22.79
CA GLY A 36 -14.07 -14.71 23.00
C GLY A 36 -15.21 -14.72 21.97
N SER A 37 -14.91 -14.98 20.69
CA SER A 37 -15.95 -15.01 19.65
C SER A 37 -16.99 -16.10 19.88
N ALA A 38 -16.67 -17.20 20.57
CA ALA A 38 -17.64 -18.24 20.94
C ALA A 38 -18.82 -17.68 21.77
N GLY A 39 -18.56 -16.64 22.58
CA GLY A 39 -19.57 -15.93 23.37
C GLY A 39 -20.57 -15.11 22.55
N LEU A 40 -20.44 -15.07 21.22
CA LEU A 40 -21.46 -14.49 20.34
C LEU A 40 -22.77 -15.30 20.37
N ALA A 41 -22.69 -16.62 20.56
CA ALA A 41 -23.85 -17.52 20.52
C ALA A 41 -24.72 -17.46 21.79
N ASP A 42 -24.13 -17.17 22.94
CA ASP A 42 -24.80 -17.14 24.24
C ASP A 42 -24.91 -15.72 24.84
N GLY A 43 -24.43 -14.70 24.12
CA GLY A 43 -24.45 -13.29 24.53
C GLY A 43 -23.35 -12.91 25.52
N SER A 44 -22.45 -13.82 25.89
CA SER A 44 -21.36 -13.58 26.83
C SER A 44 -20.13 -12.88 26.23
N LEU A 45 -20.18 -12.51 24.94
CA LEU A 45 -19.05 -11.94 24.18
C LEU A 45 -18.24 -10.87 24.96
N TYR A 46 -18.92 -9.91 25.60
CA TYR A 46 -18.25 -8.82 26.31
C TYR A 46 -18.05 -9.06 27.82
N VAL A 47 -18.51 -10.20 28.33
CA VAL A 47 -18.22 -10.72 29.68
C VAL A 47 -16.96 -11.60 29.65
N PHE A 48 -16.63 -12.18 28.49
CA PHE A 48 -15.43 -12.98 28.30
C PHE A 48 -14.15 -12.22 28.69
N THR A 49 -13.28 -12.92 29.40
CA THR A 49 -11.91 -12.50 29.69
C THR A 49 -10.97 -13.70 29.57
N TYR A 50 -9.87 -13.53 28.86
CA TYR A 50 -8.76 -14.48 28.86
C TYR A 50 -7.80 -14.15 30.01
N ALA A 51 -7.52 -15.12 30.88
CA ALA A 51 -6.68 -14.95 32.07
C ALA A 51 -5.50 -15.95 32.10
N GLY A 52 -4.99 -16.34 30.93
CA GLY A 52 -3.84 -17.23 30.80
C GLY A 52 -2.51 -16.54 31.10
N GLU A 53 -1.50 -16.70 30.24
CA GLU A 53 -0.14 -16.16 30.41
C GLU A 53 -0.07 -14.63 30.14
N THR A 54 -0.79 -13.84 30.94
CA THR A 54 -0.93 -12.38 30.79
C THR A 54 -0.87 -11.67 32.14
N ASP A 55 -0.26 -10.47 32.18
CA ASP A 55 -0.15 -9.65 33.41
C ASP A 55 -1.51 -9.14 33.92
N PHE A 56 -2.52 -9.08 33.04
CA PHE A 56 -3.90 -8.71 33.36
C PHE A 56 -4.87 -9.47 32.45
N ALA A 57 -6.10 -9.70 32.91
CA ALA A 57 -7.11 -10.40 32.14
C ALA A 57 -7.50 -9.60 30.87
N LEU A 58 -7.47 -10.26 29.70
CA LEU A 58 -7.73 -9.64 28.41
C LEU A 58 -9.20 -9.84 28.00
N PRO A 59 -10.03 -8.79 27.96
CA PRO A 59 -11.40 -8.89 27.49
C PRO A 59 -11.47 -8.90 25.96
N PHE A 60 -12.63 -9.31 25.42
CA PHE A 60 -12.91 -9.12 23.99
C PHE A 60 -13.19 -7.63 23.68
N THR A 61 -12.24 -6.91 23.11
CA THR A 61 -12.32 -5.44 22.89
C THR A 61 -12.78 -5.03 21.48
N TYR A 62 -13.08 -5.99 20.61
CA TYR A 62 -13.36 -5.76 19.20
C TYR A 62 -14.85 -5.54 18.89
N PRO A 63 -15.19 -4.91 17.76
CA PRO A 63 -16.60 -4.76 17.37
C PRO A 63 -17.29 -6.12 17.17
N PRO A 64 -18.63 -6.19 17.27
CA PRO A 64 -19.36 -7.46 17.17
C PRO A 64 -19.12 -8.21 15.86
N PHE A 65 -18.92 -7.47 14.76
CA PHE A 65 -18.63 -8.07 13.46
C PHE A 65 -17.31 -8.86 13.44
N ALA A 66 -16.35 -8.50 14.30
CA ALA A 66 -15.15 -9.30 14.50
C ALA A 66 -15.49 -10.71 15.00
N ALA A 67 -16.40 -10.81 15.98
CA ALA A 67 -16.85 -12.09 16.50
C ALA A 67 -17.56 -12.91 15.41
N VAL A 68 -18.37 -12.29 14.55
CA VAL A 68 -19.01 -12.98 13.42
C VAL A 68 -17.96 -13.61 12.48
N VAL A 69 -16.91 -12.84 12.15
CA VAL A 69 -15.85 -13.30 11.24
C VAL A 69 -14.96 -14.36 11.87
N LEU A 70 -14.69 -14.25 13.18
CA LEU A 70 -13.74 -15.11 13.89
C LEU A 70 -14.40 -16.31 14.58
N TYR A 71 -15.73 -16.32 14.74
CA TYR A 71 -16.49 -17.42 15.33
C TYR A 71 -16.16 -18.79 14.74
N PRO A 72 -15.98 -18.97 13.40
CA PRO A 72 -15.62 -20.28 12.86
C PRO A 72 -14.33 -20.86 13.44
N LEU A 73 -13.38 -20.04 13.92
CA LEU A 73 -12.16 -20.51 14.56
C LEU A 73 -12.45 -21.23 15.89
N SER A 74 -13.52 -20.85 16.59
CA SER A 74 -13.92 -21.49 17.84
C SER A 74 -14.33 -22.96 17.65
N LEU A 75 -14.75 -23.33 16.44
CA LEU A 75 -15.20 -24.67 16.07
C LEU A 75 -14.02 -25.61 15.69
N VAL A 76 -12.82 -25.06 15.52
CA VAL A 76 -11.63 -25.79 15.09
C VAL A 76 -10.76 -26.12 16.30
N PRO A 77 -10.15 -27.32 16.37
CA PRO A 77 -9.19 -27.67 17.42
C PRO A 77 -8.05 -26.65 17.52
N TRP A 78 -7.67 -26.31 18.75
CA TRP A 78 -6.70 -25.24 19.04
C TRP A 78 -5.39 -25.40 18.26
N ASP A 79 -4.78 -26.58 18.26
CA ASP A 79 -3.48 -26.80 17.62
C ASP A 79 -3.51 -26.50 16.11
N LEU A 80 -4.64 -26.83 15.46
CA LEU A 80 -4.83 -26.52 14.04
C LEU A 80 -5.01 -25.02 13.80
N VAL A 81 -5.73 -24.32 14.71
CA VAL A 81 -5.86 -22.86 14.65
C VAL A 81 -4.49 -22.20 14.85
N ALA A 82 -3.74 -22.60 15.88
CA ALA A 82 -2.44 -22.03 16.20
C ALA A 82 -1.44 -22.19 15.04
N ILE A 83 -1.28 -23.42 14.51
CA ILE A 83 -0.37 -23.70 13.38
C ILE A 83 -0.86 -22.98 12.12
N GLY A 84 -2.15 -23.09 11.81
CA GLY A 84 -2.75 -22.46 10.62
C GLY A 84 -2.60 -20.95 10.63
N TRP A 85 -2.86 -20.31 11.77
CA TRP A 85 -2.74 -18.87 11.94
C TRP A 85 -1.31 -18.38 11.78
N GLN A 86 -0.35 -19.13 12.33
CA GLN A 86 1.07 -18.80 12.21
C GLN A 86 1.56 -18.90 10.75
N LEU A 87 1.22 -19.98 10.05
CA LEU A 87 1.54 -20.15 8.62
C LEU A 87 0.85 -19.08 7.75
N ALA A 88 -0.42 -18.78 8.04
CA ALA A 88 -1.15 -17.72 7.36
C ALA A 88 -0.52 -16.35 7.60
N THR A 89 0.01 -16.08 8.80
CA THR A 89 0.70 -14.82 9.11
C THR A 89 1.98 -14.67 8.31
N PHE A 90 2.79 -15.73 8.16
CA PHE A 90 3.98 -15.71 7.29
C PHE A 90 3.60 -15.45 5.81
N GLY A 91 2.58 -16.15 5.32
CA GLY A 91 2.09 -15.96 3.95
C GLY A 91 1.55 -14.55 3.72
N ALA A 92 0.81 -14.00 4.68
CA ALA A 92 0.26 -12.65 4.62
C ALA A 92 1.36 -11.58 4.66
N LEU A 93 2.38 -11.76 5.52
CA LEU A 93 3.54 -10.87 5.56
C LEU A 93 4.29 -10.86 4.22
N TYR A 94 4.55 -12.05 3.65
CA TYR A 94 5.16 -12.17 2.33
C TYR A 94 4.33 -11.46 1.25
N ALA A 95 3.01 -11.66 1.25
CA ALA A 95 2.10 -10.97 0.31
C ALA A 95 2.10 -9.44 0.51
N CYS A 96 2.16 -8.95 1.76
CA CYS A 96 2.29 -7.52 2.03
C CYS A 96 3.57 -6.95 1.42
N VAL A 97 4.70 -7.66 1.56
CA VAL A 97 5.98 -7.25 1.00
C VAL A 97 5.92 -7.22 -0.54
N VAL A 98 5.32 -8.24 -1.17
CA VAL A 98 5.11 -8.27 -2.63
C VAL A 98 4.28 -7.06 -3.08
N LEU A 99 3.16 -6.77 -2.41
CA LEU A 99 2.30 -5.65 -2.76
C LEU A 99 2.99 -4.31 -2.55
N ALA A 100 3.74 -4.13 -1.45
CA ALA A 100 4.51 -2.92 -1.21
C ALA A 100 5.57 -2.69 -2.31
N LEU A 101 6.29 -3.74 -2.72
CA LEU A 101 7.26 -3.66 -3.83
C LEU A 101 6.57 -3.30 -5.16
N ARG A 102 5.41 -3.90 -5.46
CA ARG A 102 4.63 -3.57 -6.67
C ARG A 102 4.09 -2.14 -6.65
N LEU A 103 3.68 -1.64 -5.48
CA LEU A 103 3.27 -0.24 -5.31
C LEU A 103 4.46 0.73 -5.47
N CYS A 104 5.69 0.29 -5.23
CA CYS A 104 6.91 1.01 -5.58
C CYS A 104 7.29 0.91 -7.08
N GLY A 105 6.55 0.15 -7.90
CA GLY A 105 6.83 -0.05 -9.32
C GLY A 105 7.77 -1.23 -9.63
N SER A 106 8.16 -2.03 -8.63
CA SER A 106 9.01 -3.21 -8.85
C SER A 106 8.22 -4.36 -9.48
N THR A 107 8.68 -4.85 -10.63
CA THR A 107 8.08 -5.97 -11.37
C THR A 107 9.06 -7.15 -11.52
N THR A 108 10.33 -6.87 -11.77
CA THR A 108 11.39 -7.88 -11.94
C THR A 108 11.74 -8.57 -10.62
N ASP A 109 11.80 -9.91 -10.63
CA ASP A 109 12.18 -10.76 -9.49
C ASP A 109 11.45 -10.45 -8.18
N VAL A 110 10.27 -9.84 -8.25
CA VAL A 110 9.54 -9.30 -7.09
C VAL A 110 9.33 -10.35 -6.00
N TYR A 111 9.11 -11.61 -6.37
CA TYR A 111 8.94 -12.71 -5.44
C TYR A 111 10.22 -13.10 -4.71
N ALA A 112 11.37 -13.06 -5.38
CA ALA A 112 12.66 -13.34 -4.77
C ALA A 112 13.09 -12.19 -3.86
N VAL A 113 12.91 -10.95 -4.31
CA VAL A 113 13.17 -9.74 -3.51
C VAL A 113 12.24 -9.71 -2.28
N ALA A 114 10.97 -10.09 -2.45
CA ALA A 114 10.04 -10.19 -1.33
C ALA A 114 10.48 -11.25 -0.31
N ALA A 115 11.04 -12.38 -0.76
CA ALA A 115 11.55 -13.41 0.15
C ALA A 115 12.73 -12.88 0.99
N LEU A 116 13.63 -12.12 0.36
CA LEU A 116 14.76 -11.47 1.04
C LEU A 116 14.33 -10.40 2.05
N TRP A 117 13.24 -9.68 1.81
CA TRP A 117 12.67 -8.72 2.75
C TRP A 117 11.89 -9.39 3.89
N THR A 118 11.14 -10.44 3.57
CA THR A 118 10.30 -11.14 4.54
C THR A 118 11.16 -11.85 5.58
N ALA A 119 12.29 -12.44 5.17
CA ALA A 119 13.19 -13.18 6.05
C ALA A 119 13.65 -12.38 7.30
N PRO A 120 14.22 -11.16 7.19
CA PRO A 120 14.54 -10.33 8.36
C PRO A 120 13.30 -9.67 8.98
N ALA A 121 12.25 -9.37 8.20
CA ALA A 121 11.03 -8.74 8.72
C ALA A 121 10.35 -9.57 9.82
N ILE A 122 10.43 -10.91 9.74
CA ILE A 122 9.92 -11.85 10.77
C ILE A 122 10.46 -11.52 12.18
N TRP A 123 11.69 -10.99 12.26
CA TRP A 123 12.39 -10.72 13.52
C TRP A 123 12.23 -9.28 14.01
N CYS A 124 11.69 -8.39 13.16
CA CYS A 124 11.40 -7.02 13.55
C CYS A 124 10.32 -7.01 14.64
N GLU A 125 10.51 -6.24 15.71
CA GLU A 125 9.65 -6.24 16.89
C GLU A 125 8.13 -6.26 16.62
N PRO A 126 7.54 -5.40 15.77
CA PRO A 126 6.09 -5.40 15.56
C PRO A 126 5.60 -6.71 14.91
N VAL A 127 6.40 -7.32 14.04
CA VAL A 127 6.06 -8.59 13.37
C VAL A 127 6.31 -9.77 14.30
N ARG A 128 7.43 -9.76 15.03
CA ARG A 128 7.75 -10.78 16.04
C ARG A 128 6.64 -10.85 17.10
N VAL A 129 6.26 -9.72 17.69
CA VAL A 129 5.17 -9.65 18.67
C VAL A 129 3.83 -10.05 18.05
N THR A 130 3.60 -9.74 16.77
CA THR A 130 2.41 -10.21 16.06
C THR A 130 2.36 -11.74 15.99
N LEU A 131 3.51 -12.38 15.74
CA LEU A 131 3.62 -13.85 15.73
C LEU A 131 3.50 -14.43 17.14
N ASP A 132 4.13 -13.81 18.15
CA ASP A 132 4.08 -14.26 19.56
C ASP A 132 2.62 -14.32 20.06
N TYR A 133 1.85 -13.25 19.81
CA TYR A 133 0.49 -13.11 20.34
C TYR A 133 -0.60 -13.62 19.39
N GLY A 134 -0.27 -13.92 18.14
CA GLY A 134 -1.26 -14.30 17.12
C GLY A 134 -2.14 -13.13 16.68
N GLN A 135 -1.59 -11.93 16.58
CA GLN A 135 -2.32 -10.71 16.22
C GLN A 135 -2.82 -10.70 14.76
N ILE A 136 -3.95 -10.02 14.53
CA ILE A 136 -4.57 -9.91 13.21
C ILE A 136 -3.94 -8.82 12.30
N ASN A 137 -3.04 -7.97 12.83
CA ASN A 137 -2.64 -6.72 12.17
C ASN A 137 -1.96 -6.91 10.80
N VAL A 138 -1.21 -8.00 10.59
CA VAL A 138 -0.60 -8.29 9.28
C VAL A 138 -1.67 -8.57 8.23
N PHE A 139 -2.78 -9.21 8.59
CA PHE A 139 -3.91 -9.43 7.67
C PHE A 139 -4.64 -8.11 7.35
N LEU A 140 -4.77 -7.21 8.32
CA LEU A 140 -5.35 -5.88 8.11
C LEU A 140 -4.45 -5.00 7.23
N MET A 141 -3.12 -5.10 7.41
CA MET A 141 -2.13 -4.46 6.53
C MET A 141 -2.25 -5.03 5.11
N LEU A 142 -2.36 -6.35 4.95
CA LEU A 142 -2.55 -7.01 3.66
C LEU A 142 -3.80 -6.51 2.95
N GLY A 143 -4.94 -6.53 3.63
CA GLY A 143 -6.21 -6.04 3.06
C GLY A 143 -6.15 -4.56 2.71
N THR A 144 -5.44 -3.74 3.50
CA THR A 144 -5.28 -2.31 3.19
C THR A 144 -4.38 -2.08 1.97
N LEU A 145 -3.28 -2.83 1.84
CA LEU A 145 -2.42 -2.80 0.65
C LEU A 145 -3.17 -3.28 -0.60
N LEU A 146 -4.01 -4.32 -0.48
CA LEU A 146 -4.89 -4.78 -1.55
C LEU A 146 -5.91 -3.70 -1.94
N ALA A 147 -6.58 -3.07 -0.97
CA ALA A 147 -7.55 -2.01 -1.22
C ALA A 147 -6.94 -0.83 -2.00
N VAL A 148 -5.73 -0.40 -1.61
CA VAL A 148 -4.97 0.64 -2.31
C VAL A 148 -4.53 0.19 -3.71
N THR A 149 -4.13 -1.07 -3.86
CA THR A 149 -3.74 -1.64 -5.16
C THR A 149 -4.92 -1.70 -6.12
N TRP A 150 -6.08 -2.19 -5.68
CA TRP A 150 -7.30 -2.25 -6.49
C TRP A 150 -7.79 -0.86 -6.89
N ALA A 151 -7.65 0.11 -5.99
CA ALA A 151 -8.02 1.49 -6.25
C ALA A 151 -7.22 2.15 -7.39
N ARG A 152 -6.22 1.50 -8.00
CA ARG A 152 -5.60 1.96 -9.25
C ARG A 152 -6.56 1.96 -10.45
N SER A 153 -7.66 1.19 -10.40
CA SER A 153 -8.73 1.20 -11.39
C SER A 153 -10.01 1.82 -10.83
N ASP A 154 -10.86 2.42 -11.69
CA ASP A 154 -12.11 3.05 -11.25
C ASP A 154 -13.07 2.08 -10.56
N ARG A 155 -13.25 0.87 -11.11
CA ARG A 155 -14.06 -0.19 -10.49
C ARG A 155 -13.46 -0.66 -9.16
N GLY A 156 -12.13 -0.71 -9.07
CA GLY A 156 -11.44 -1.13 -7.86
C GLY A 156 -11.44 -0.09 -6.73
N VAL A 157 -11.78 1.18 -7.00
CA VAL A 157 -11.94 2.21 -5.95
C VAL A 157 -13.05 1.82 -4.97
N LEU A 158 -14.21 1.40 -5.49
CA LEU A 158 -15.35 1.01 -4.66
C LEU A 158 -15.07 -0.29 -3.90
N ALA A 159 -14.50 -1.29 -4.59
CA ALA A 159 -14.16 -2.58 -3.98
C ALA A 159 -13.11 -2.43 -2.86
N GLY A 160 -12.07 -1.63 -3.12
CA GLY A 160 -11.05 -1.35 -2.11
C GLY A 160 -11.63 -0.57 -0.92
N GLY A 161 -12.48 0.43 -1.18
CA GLY A 161 -13.18 1.16 -0.13
C GLY A 161 -14.02 0.23 0.73
N ALA A 162 -14.85 -0.61 0.10
CA ALA A 162 -15.66 -1.60 0.81
C ALA A 162 -14.81 -2.54 1.67
N LEU A 163 -13.66 -3.01 1.16
CA LEU A 163 -12.72 -3.83 1.92
C LEU A 163 -12.20 -3.11 3.17
N ILE A 164 -11.85 -1.81 3.08
CA ILE A 164 -11.48 -1.00 4.24
C ILE A 164 -12.61 -0.96 5.28
N GLY A 165 -13.85 -0.73 4.85
CA GLY A 165 -15.02 -0.69 5.74
C GLY A 165 -15.33 -2.01 6.44
N LEU A 166 -15.25 -3.13 5.72
CA LEU A 166 -15.41 -4.47 6.29
C LEU A 166 -14.32 -4.78 7.33
N MET A 167 -13.06 -4.43 7.03
CA MET A 167 -11.96 -4.60 7.99
C MET A 167 -12.12 -3.70 9.21
N ALA A 168 -12.63 -2.46 9.04
CA ALA A 168 -12.96 -1.58 10.16
C ALA A 168 -14.04 -2.19 11.08
N GLY A 169 -14.94 -3.00 10.53
CA GLY A 169 -15.90 -3.78 11.31
C GLY A 169 -15.25 -4.90 12.12
N ILE A 170 -14.08 -5.43 11.72
CA ILE A 170 -13.34 -6.46 12.47
C ILE A 170 -12.47 -5.81 13.55
N LYS A 171 -11.79 -4.72 13.23
CA LYS A 171 -10.97 -3.94 14.17
C LYS A 171 -11.05 -2.50 13.70
N LEU A 172 -11.25 -1.52 14.58
CA LEU A 172 -11.48 -0.14 14.13
C LEU A 172 -10.28 0.51 13.42
N THR A 173 -9.06 -0.01 13.62
CA THR A 173 -7.82 0.61 13.13
C THR A 173 -7.77 0.86 11.61
N PRO A 174 -8.25 -0.02 10.71
CA PRO A 174 -8.23 0.22 9.27
C PRO A 174 -9.17 1.35 8.82
N ALA A 175 -10.10 1.83 9.66
CA ALA A 175 -10.98 2.95 9.32
C ALA A 175 -10.18 4.21 8.91
N ILE A 176 -8.99 4.42 9.51
CA ILE A 176 -8.09 5.52 9.15
C ILE A 176 -7.69 5.49 7.67
N SER A 177 -7.63 4.30 7.06
CA SER A 177 -7.33 4.11 5.63
C SER A 177 -8.40 4.73 4.73
N GLY A 178 -9.59 5.05 5.23
CA GLY A 178 -10.57 5.87 4.50
C GLY A 178 -10.02 7.26 4.14
N LEU A 179 -9.13 7.82 4.98
CA LEU A 179 -8.44 9.09 4.68
C LEU A 179 -7.49 8.96 3.49
N TRP A 180 -6.95 7.78 3.20
CA TRP A 180 -6.12 7.55 2.02
C TRP A 180 -6.90 7.86 0.74
N TYR A 181 -8.17 7.45 0.65
CA TYR A 181 -9.02 7.74 -0.51
C TYR A 181 -9.24 9.24 -0.70
N LEU A 182 -9.49 9.98 0.39
CA LEU A 182 -9.60 11.44 0.32
C LEU A 182 -8.26 12.07 -0.11
N ALA A 183 -7.16 11.62 0.49
CA ALA A 183 -5.81 12.08 0.22
C ALA A 183 -5.34 11.77 -1.22
N ALA A 184 -5.80 10.66 -1.77
CA ALA A 184 -5.56 10.23 -3.15
C ALA A 184 -6.58 10.81 -4.14
N ARG A 185 -7.49 11.70 -3.70
CA ARG A 185 -8.56 12.34 -4.51
C ARG A 185 -9.54 11.34 -5.13
N LYS A 186 -9.89 10.29 -4.39
CA LYS A 186 -10.82 9.21 -4.75
C LYS A 186 -11.98 9.12 -3.75
N PRO A 187 -12.82 10.16 -3.60
CA PRO A 187 -13.80 10.26 -2.51
C PRO A 187 -14.83 9.13 -2.49
N LEU A 188 -15.17 8.55 -3.64
CA LEU A 188 -16.09 7.42 -3.72
C LEU A 188 -15.59 6.18 -2.96
N GLY A 189 -14.28 5.97 -2.86
CA GLY A 189 -13.74 4.88 -2.06
C GLY A 189 -13.89 5.13 -0.55
N ALA A 190 -13.79 6.39 -0.10
CA ALA A 190 -14.08 6.75 1.29
C ALA A 190 -15.57 6.55 1.63
N VAL A 191 -16.46 6.91 0.71
CA VAL A 191 -17.90 6.65 0.85
C VAL A 191 -18.19 5.15 0.90
N ALA A 192 -17.57 4.35 0.02
CA ALA A 192 -17.70 2.90 0.03
C ALA A 192 -17.19 2.27 1.34
N ALA A 193 -16.09 2.79 1.90
CA ALA A 193 -15.59 2.37 3.20
C ALA A 193 -16.57 2.67 4.33
N ALA A 194 -17.12 3.89 4.37
CA ALA A 194 -18.13 4.25 5.36
C ALA A 194 -19.39 3.39 5.21
N ALA A 195 -19.87 3.19 3.99
CA ALA A 195 -21.06 2.38 3.71
C ALA A 195 -20.86 0.91 4.11
N ALA A 196 -19.72 0.30 3.79
CA ALA A 196 -19.43 -1.07 4.18
C ALA A 196 -19.26 -1.22 5.70
N PHE A 197 -18.63 -0.25 6.38
CA PHE A 197 -18.56 -0.25 7.84
C PHE A 197 -19.96 -0.17 8.45
N VAL A 198 -20.79 0.78 8.01
CA VAL A 198 -22.20 0.90 8.46
C VAL A 198 -22.96 -0.39 8.20
N PHE A 199 -22.74 -1.04 7.07
CA PHE A 199 -23.33 -2.35 6.77
C PHE A 199 -22.95 -3.41 7.81
N THR A 200 -21.69 -3.48 8.25
CA THR A 200 -21.29 -4.41 9.33
C THR A 200 -22.02 -4.11 10.65
N VAL A 201 -22.20 -2.83 10.98
CA VAL A 201 -22.89 -2.41 12.21
C VAL A 201 -24.37 -2.74 12.15
N LEU A 202 -25.05 -2.40 11.05
CA LEU A 202 -26.48 -2.66 10.86
C LEU A 202 -26.77 -4.17 10.80
N GLY A 203 -25.92 -4.94 10.13
CA GLY A 203 -26.03 -6.40 10.11
C GLY A 203 -25.93 -7.01 11.51
N CYS A 204 -24.95 -6.55 12.32
CA CYS A 204 -24.84 -7.00 13.70
C CYS A 204 -25.98 -6.51 14.58
N LEU A 205 -26.50 -5.29 14.37
CA LEU A 205 -27.65 -4.78 15.11
C LEU A 205 -28.92 -5.60 14.83
N LEU A 206 -29.08 -6.09 13.60
CA LEU A 206 -30.19 -6.94 13.21
C LEU A 206 -30.10 -8.35 13.81
N LEU A 207 -28.90 -8.94 13.81
CA LEU A 207 -28.69 -10.34 14.21
C LEU A 207 -28.37 -10.50 15.71
N PHE A 208 -27.66 -9.54 16.29
CA PHE A 208 -27.14 -9.54 17.66
C PHE A 208 -27.38 -8.17 18.33
N PRO A 209 -28.64 -7.74 18.52
CA PRO A 209 -28.98 -6.38 18.93
C PRO A 209 -28.37 -5.98 20.28
N ASP A 210 -28.41 -6.86 21.29
CA ASP A 210 -27.96 -6.53 22.64
C ASP A 210 -26.43 -6.44 22.75
N VAL A 211 -25.73 -7.37 22.08
CA VAL A 211 -24.26 -7.33 21.94
C VAL A 211 -23.84 -6.03 21.24
N THR A 212 -24.52 -5.69 20.14
CA THR A 212 -24.19 -4.50 19.34
C THR A 212 -24.44 -3.20 20.09
N ARG A 213 -25.56 -3.09 20.81
CA ARG A 213 -25.87 -1.93 21.65
C ARG A 213 -24.89 -1.77 22.81
N THR A 214 -24.51 -2.88 23.45
CA THR A 214 -23.51 -2.86 24.53
C THR A 214 -22.18 -2.29 24.01
N TYR A 215 -21.70 -2.76 22.85
CA TYR A 215 -20.45 -2.27 22.27
C TYR A 215 -20.51 -0.78 21.92
N TYR A 216 -21.42 -0.38 21.02
CA TYR A 216 -21.47 0.98 20.49
C TYR A 216 -22.06 2.00 21.48
N GLY A 217 -22.82 1.56 22.48
CA GLY A 217 -23.41 2.42 23.49
C GLY A 217 -22.51 2.62 24.71
N THR A 218 -21.85 1.56 25.19
CA THR A 218 -21.12 1.60 26.47
C THR A 218 -19.61 1.45 26.28
N LEU A 219 -19.16 0.56 25.40
CA LEU A 219 -17.75 0.12 25.37
C LEU A 219 -16.87 0.87 24.35
N PHE A 220 -17.44 1.46 23.30
CA PHE A 220 -16.71 2.03 22.16
C PHE A 220 -15.69 3.14 22.53
N GLY A 221 -15.92 3.85 23.65
CA GLY A 221 -15.05 4.93 24.14
C GLY A 221 -14.23 4.60 25.38
N ASP A 222 -14.35 3.39 25.93
CA ASP A 222 -13.71 3.00 27.18
C ASP A 222 -12.29 2.47 26.91
N ALA A 223 -11.31 3.38 26.94
CA ALA A 223 -9.91 3.05 26.71
C ALA A 223 -9.26 2.30 27.89
N GLU A 224 -9.78 2.43 29.11
CA GLU A 224 -9.22 1.78 30.31
C GLU A 224 -9.35 0.26 30.21
N ARG A 225 -10.39 -0.22 29.51
CA ARG A 225 -10.65 -1.64 29.25
C ARG A 225 -9.65 -2.31 28.31
N ILE A 226 -8.86 -1.53 27.57
CA ILE A 226 -7.93 -2.06 26.55
C ILE A 226 -6.57 -2.41 27.16
N GLY A 227 -6.14 -1.69 28.19
CA GLY A 227 -4.87 -1.91 28.89
C GLY A 227 -4.21 -0.61 29.37
N PRO A 228 -3.08 -0.71 30.09
CA PRO A 228 -2.40 0.44 30.69
C PRO A 228 -1.88 1.41 29.63
N VAL A 229 -2.25 2.69 29.75
CA VAL A 229 -1.93 3.74 28.77
C VAL A 229 -0.44 4.11 28.83
N GLU A 230 0.13 4.12 30.02
CA GLU A 230 1.50 4.50 30.31
C GLU A 230 2.53 3.44 29.88
N ALA A 231 2.10 2.18 29.69
CA ALA A 231 2.98 1.07 29.38
C ALA A 231 3.94 1.38 28.23
N VAL A 232 5.22 1.02 28.38
CA VAL A 232 6.28 1.33 27.41
C VAL A 232 6.04 0.72 26.03
N ILE A 233 5.28 -0.36 25.95
CA ILE A 233 4.86 -0.97 24.67
C ILE A 233 3.72 -0.21 23.99
N ASN A 234 3.04 0.72 24.69
CA ASN A 234 2.09 1.66 24.08
C ASN A 234 2.86 2.85 23.46
N GLN A 235 2.99 2.77 22.15
CA GLN A 235 3.67 3.76 21.30
C GLN A 235 2.69 4.77 20.70
N SER A 236 1.53 5.03 21.31
CA SER A 236 0.66 6.16 20.92
C SER A 236 1.21 7.50 21.41
N LEU A 237 0.68 8.60 20.87
CA LEU A 237 0.97 9.94 21.37
C LEU A 237 0.43 10.14 22.79
N ARG A 238 -0.76 9.60 23.11
CA ARG A 238 -1.31 9.63 24.48
C ARG A 238 -0.38 8.94 25.47
N GLY A 239 0.08 7.72 25.15
CA GLY A 239 1.03 7.00 25.99
C GLY A 239 2.31 7.80 26.20
N THR A 240 2.87 8.34 25.11
CA THR A 240 4.09 9.16 25.16
C THR A 240 3.94 10.35 26.10
N LEU A 241 2.90 11.15 25.90
CA LEU A 241 2.64 12.33 26.72
C LEU A 241 2.42 11.94 28.18
N SER A 242 1.70 10.84 28.44
CA SER A 242 1.43 10.36 29.80
C SER A 242 2.70 9.97 30.56
N ARG A 243 3.65 9.31 29.89
CA ARG A 243 4.97 9.01 30.48
C ARG A 243 5.78 10.27 30.81
N PHE A 244 5.70 11.31 29.98
CA PHE A 244 6.41 12.56 30.23
C PHE A 244 5.82 13.38 31.38
N VAL A 245 4.50 13.38 31.54
CA VAL A 245 3.84 14.16 32.60
C VAL A 245 3.63 13.37 33.91
N GLY A 246 3.76 12.05 33.87
CA GLY A 246 3.62 11.17 35.03
C GLY A 246 2.18 10.77 35.40
N PHE A 247 1.21 11.04 34.52
CA PHE A 247 -0.19 10.65 34.68
C PHE A 247 -0.87 10.51 33.32
N ASP A 248 -1.99 9.78 33.23
CA ASP A 248 -2.75 9.65 31.99
C ASP A 248 -3.36 10.99 31.56
N VAL A 249 -2.91 11.51 30.40
CA VAL A 249 -3.40 12.79 29.86
C VAL A 249 -4.84 12.71 29.33
N GLY A 250 -5.41 11.50 29.22
CA GLY A 250 -6.75 11.27 28.69
C GLY A 250 -6.94 11.86 27.29
N THR A 251 -8.13 12.38 27.04
CA THR A 251 -8.44 13.22 25.88
C THR A 251 -8.46 14.71 26.24
N GLY A 252 -7.69 15.11 27.25
CA GLY A 252 -7.59 16.49 27.73
C GLY A 252 -6.81 17.42 26.80
N TRP A 253 -6.61 18.67 27.23
CA TRP A 253 -5.97 19.71 26.41
C TRP A 253 -4.54 19.37 25.97
N ILE A 254 -3.75 18.67 26.80
CA ILE A 254 -2.39 18.22 26.45
C ILE A 254 -2.44 17.28 25.24
N TRP A 255 -3.35 16.30 25.28
CA TRP A 255 -3.55 15.37 24.17
C TRP A 255 -4.09 16.08 22.93
N MET A 256 -5.05 17.01 23.07
CA MET A 256 -5.60 17.78 21.94
C MET A 256 -4.54 18.63 21.23
N ILE A 257 -3.62 19.26 21.97
CA ILE A 257 -2.48 19.99 21.38
C ILE A 257 -1.57 19.03 20.61
N GLY A 258 -1.26 17.87 21.20
CA GLY A 258 -0.47 16.83 20.54
C GLY A 258 -1.12 16.36 19.24
N VAL A 259 -2.43 16.10 19.24
CA VAL A 259 -3.20 15.71 18.05
C VAL A 259 -3.16 16.82 17.01
N LEU A 260 -3.33 18.08 17.39
CA LEU A 260 -3.25 19.21 16.46
C LEU A 260 -1.88 19.27 15.77
N VAL A 261 -0.79 19.12 16.53
CA VAL A 261 0.58 19.06 15.97
C VAL A 261 0.71 17.87 15.02
N ALA A 262 0.24 16.68 15.43
CA ALA A 262 0.27 15.49 14.58
C ALA A 262 -0.52 15.68 13.27
N VAL A 263 -1.70 16.29 13.32
CA VAL A 263 -2.52 16.62 12.14
C VAL A 263 -1.77 17.58 11.22
N LEU A 264 -1.23 18.67 11.75
CA LEU A 264 -0.52 19.68 10.95
C LEU A 264 0.67 19.04 10.23
N VAL A 265 1.51 18.33 10.97
CA VAL A 265 2.71 17.68 10.42
C VAL A 265 2.32 16.59 9.40
N ALA A 266 1.30 15.77 9.68
CA ALA A 266 0.82 14.76 8.75
C ALA A 266 0.25 15.37 7.46
N VAL A 267 -0.48 16.49 7.53
CA VAL A 267 -1.00 17.19 6.35
C VAL A 267 0.13 17.73 5.49
N PHE A 268 1.16 18.33 6.09
CA PHE A 268 2.34 18.79 5.34
C PHE A 268 3.14 17.61 4.75
N ALA A 269 3.31 16.52 5.49
CA ALA A 269 3.98 15.31 5.00
C ALA A 269 3.22 14.67 3.83
N TRP A 270 1.89 14.56 3.94
CA TRP A 270 1.02 14.10 2.85
C TRP A 270 1.20 14.95 1.60
N ARG A 271 1.19 16.29 1.74
CA ARG A 271 1.42 17.20 0.61
C ARG A 271 2.82 17.09 0.01
N ALA A 272 3.78 16.58 0.78
CA ALA A 272 5.15 16.37 0.34
C ALA A 272 5.37 15.02 -0.37
N VAL A 273 4.41 14.10 -0.36
CA VAL A 273 4.44 12.82 -1.10
C VAL A 273 3.47 12.86 -2.30
N CYS A 274 3.64 11.93 -3.24
CA CYS A 274 2.82 11.86 -4.46
C CYS A 274 2.42 10.44 -4.86
N ASP A 275 3.19 9.43 -4.45
CA ASP A 275 2.89 8.03 -4.75
C ASP A 275 1.91 7.40 -3.75
N ALA A 276 1.18 6.38 -4.20
CA ALA A 276 0.12 5.75 -3.43
C ALA A 276 0.60 5.18 -2.08
N LEU A 277 1.78 4.56 -2.05
CA LEU A 277 2.34 3.94 -0.84
C LEU A 277 2.81 5.01 0.14
N GLY A 278 3.48 6.07 -0.32
CA GLY A 278 3.87 7.20 0.52
C GLY A 278 2.68 7.87 1.21
N ILE A 279 1.58 8.10 0.47
CA ILE A 279 0.33 8.64 1.06
C ILE A 279 -0.23 7.68 2.11
N LEU A 280 -0.25 6.37 1.80
CA LEU A 280 -0.74 5.36 2.74
C LEU A 280 0.08 5.36 4.03
N LEU A 281 1.41 5.41 3.93
CA LEU A 281 2.29 5.42 5.10
C LEU A 281 2.04 6.65 5.97
N VAL A 282 1.87 7.83 5.39
CA VAL A 282 1.50 9.02 6.18
C VAL A 282 0.18 8.80 6.93
N VAL A 283 -0.84 8.24 6.29
CA VAL A 283 -2.15 7.96 6.90
C VAL A 283 -2.03 6.94 8.04
N GLN A 284 -1.29 5.84 7.84
CA GLN A 284 -1.17 4.78 8.84
C GLN A 284 -0.37 5.23 10.06
N PHE A 285 0.77 5.88 9.84
CA PHE A 285 1.59 6.41 10.93
C PHE A 285 0.87 7.53 11.69
N PHE A 286 0.11 8.38 10.99
CA PHE A 286 -0.77 9.35 11.64
C PHE A 286 -1.81 8.67 12.53
N GLY A 287 -2.51 7.65 12.01
CA GLY A 287 -3.48 6.87 12.79
C GLY A 287 -2.87 6.24 14.05
N LEU A 288 -1.66 5.70 13.95
CA LEU A 288 -0.93 5.13 15.07
C LEU A 288 -0.54 6.17 16.12
N LEU A 289 -0.20 7.40 15.71
CA LEU A 289 0.06 8.49 16.66
C LEU A 289 -1.20 8.87 17.44
N ILE A 290 -2.33 9.06 16.75
CA ILE A 290 -3.54 9.63 17.37
C ILE A 290 -4.47 8.61 18.02
N SER A 291 -4.25 7.30 17.79
CA SER A 291 -4.98 6.24 18.50
C SER A 291 -4.81 6.41 20.02
N PRO A 292 -5.86 6.14 20.84
CA PRO A 292 -5.73 6.15 22.29
C PRO A 292 -4.61 5.22 22.79
N ILE A 293 -4.48 4.05 22.13
CA ILE A 293 -3.44 3.06 22.39
C ILE A 293 -2.92 2.52 21.06
N SER A 294 -1.59 2.47 20.93
CA SER A 294 -0.90 1.89 19.78
C SER A 294 0.21 0.99 20.26
N TRP A 295 -0.13 -0.26 20.60
CA TRP A 295 0.83 -1.29 20.94
C TRP A 295 1.87 -1.48 19.83
N VAL A 296 3.09 -1.87 20.19
CA VAL A 296 4.19 -2.11 19.24
C VAL A 296 3.76 -2.96 18.04
N HIS A 297 2.96 -4.02 18.23
CA HIS A 297 2.50 -4.88 17.14
C HIS A 297 1.50 -4.22 16.16
N HIS A 298 0.96 -3.04 16.44
CA HIS A 298 0.17 -2.25 15.49
C HIS A 298 1.04 -1.60 14.40
N TRP A 299 2.33 -1.46 14.65
CA TRP A 299 3.25 -0.72 13.80
C TRP A 299 3.92 -1.57 12.71
N VAL A 300 3.30 -2.65 12.27
CA VAL A 300 3.78 -3.52 11.16
C VAL A 300 4.06 -2.73 9.86
N TRP A 301 3.49 -1.53 9.74
CA TRP A 301 3.72 -0.55 8.68
C TRP A 301 5.17 -0.09 8.50
N VAL A 302 6.04 -0.30 9.49
CA VAL A 302 7.49 -0.07 9.34
C VAL A 302 8.11 -0.93 8.23
N ILE A 303 7.51 -2.09 7.91
CA ILE A 303 7.98 -2.97 6.84
C ILE A 303 7.73 -2.33 5.45
N PRO A 304 6.48 -1.96 5.08
CA PRO A 304 6.25 -1.16 3.87
C PRO A 304 7.00 0.18 3.85
N LEU A 305 7.22 0.84 4.99
CA LEU A 305 8.04 2.06 5.06
C LEU A 305 9.49 1.78 4.63
N ALA A 306 10.11 0.74 5.17
CA ALA A 306 11.48 0.36 4.79
C ALA A 306 11.58 0.03 3.31
N ILE A 307 10.60 -0.70 2.76
CA ILE A 307 10.52 -0.99 1.32
C ILE A 307 10.39 0.31 0.51
N TRP A 308 9.54 1.24 0.93
CA TRP A 308 9.36 2.53 0.25
C TRP A 308 10.62 3.42 0.29
N LEU A 309 11.38 3.37 1.38
CA LEU A 309 12.67 4.08 1.53
C LEU A 309 13.80 3.50 0.66
N VAL A 310 13.67 2.25 0.21
CA VAL A 310 14.69 1.58 -0.64
C VAL A 310 14.27 1.53 -2.11
N HIS A 311 13.02 1.16 -2.38
CA HIS A 311 12.51 0.85 -3.72
C HIS A 311 11.53 1.90 -4.25
N GLY A 312 10.89 2.67 -3.37
CA GLY A 312 9.83 3.62 -3.74
C GLY A 312 10.33 5.04 -4.00
N ALA A 313 9.40 5.99 -4.13
CA ALA A 313 9.73 7.40 -4.32
C ALA A 313 10.52 8.01 -3.14
N GLY A 314 10.43 7.39 -1.95
CA GLY A 314 11.22 7.77 -0.78
C GLY A 314 12.73 7.60 -0.99
N SER A 315 13.17 6.60 -1.76
CA SER A 315 14.59 6.31 -1.98
C SER A 315 15.34 7.40 -2.75
N ARG A 316 14.61 8.18 -3.56
CA ARG A 316 15.14 9.29 -4.35
C ARG A 316 15.42 10.55 -3.51
N ARG A 317 14.95 10.58 -2.26
CA ARG A 317 15.11 11.73 -1.37
C ARG A 317 16.42 11.66 -0.62
N ARG A 318 17.08 12.83 -0.47
CA ARG A 318 18.30 12.94 0.34
C ARG A 318 18.00 12.50 1.77
N GLY A 319 18.91 11.73 2.38
CA GLY A 319 18.74 11.25 3.76
C GLY A 319 17.83 10.02 3.94
N ALA A 320 17.26 9.44 2.87
CA ALA A 320 16.41 8.24 2.98
C ALA A 320 17.11 7.08 3.73
N ARG A 321 18.41 6.86 3.49
CA ARG A 321 19.21 5.84 4.19
C ARG A 321 19.36 6.12 5.69
N VAL A 322 19.38 7.39 6.11
CA VAL A 322 19.46 7.76 7.53
C VAL A 322 18.14 7.47 8.22
N VAL A 323 17.02 7.82 7.59
CA VAL A 323 15.67 7.49 8.11
C VAL A 323 15.47 5.97 8.18
N LEU A 324 15.94 5.23 7.16
CA LEU A 324 15.91 3.77 7.18
C LEU A 324 16.75 3.21 8.33
N ALA A 325 17.99 3.68 8.52
CA ALA A 325 18.86 3.24 9.60
C ALA A 325 18.24 3.52 10.98
N MET A 326 17.60 4.67 11.16
CA MET A 326 16.85 4.99 12.38
C MET A 326 15.74 3.98 12.65
N TRP A 327 14.90 3.65 11.66
CA TRP A 327 13.84 2.67 11.84
C TRP A 327 14.36 1.25 12.05
N VAL A 328 15.44 0.85 11.38
CA VAL A 328 16.12 -0.42 11.63
C VAL A 328 16.64 -0.49 13.06
N ALA A 329 17.19 0.61 13.60
CA ALA A 329 17.61 0.66 15.01
C ALA A 329 16.40 0.56 15.96
N VAL A 330 15.37 1.39 15.77
CA VAL A 330 14.21 1.44 16.68
C VAL A 330 13.43 0.13 16.69
N ALA A 331 13.05 -0.37 15.51
CA ALA A 331 12.17 -1.53 15.36
C ALA A 331 12.94 -2.87 15.24
N GLY A 332 14.20 -2.84 14.83
CA GLY A 332 15.05 -4.04 14.73
C GLY A 332 15.73 -4.40 16.05
N LEU A 333 16.22 -3.41 16.82
CA LEU A 333 16.74 -3.67 18.18
C LEU A 333 15.61 -3.92 19.19
N GLY A 334 14.41 -3.42 18.90
CA GLY A 334 13.24 -3.58 19.75
C GLY A 334 13.34 -2.73 21.03
N ILE A 335 13.48 -1.41 20.88
CA ILE A 335 13.70 -0.49 22.03
C ILE A 335 12.62 -0.66 23.11
N PRO A 336 11.30 -0.63 22.80
CA PRO A 336 10.26 -0.87 23.80
C PRO A 336 10.36 -2.25 24.46
N TRP A 337 10.67 -3.31 23.72
CA TRP A 337 10.88 -4.64 24.27
C TRP A 337 12.07 -4.71 25.23
N LEU A 338 13.22 -4.11 24.88
CA LEU A 338 14.37 -4.02 25.77
C LEU A 338 14.03 -3.26 27.05
N LEU A 339 13.29 -2.15 26.92
CA LEU A 339 12.85 -1.35 28.05
C LEU A 339 11.88 -2.14 28.95
N ARG A 340 10.91 -2.85 28.35
CA ARG A 340 9.99 -3.74 29.08
C ARG A 340 10.76 -4.81 29.87
N ILE A 341 11.70 -5.50 29.23
CA ILE A 341 12.51 -6.52 29.91
C ILE A 341 13.33 -5.91 31.06
N THR A 342 13.85 -4.70 30.86
CA THR A 342 14.60 -3.99 31.91
C THR A 342 13.71 -3.65 33.10
N ILE A 343 12.47 -3.24 32.86
CA ILE A 343 11.49 -2.96 33.91
C ILE A 343 11.05 -4.25 34.61
N GLU A 344 10.87 -5.34 33.86
CA GLU A 344 10.34 -6.62 34.37
C GLU A 344 11.39 -7.44 35.14
N TYR A 345 12.64 -7.44 34.68
CA TYR A 345 13.71 -8.31 35.23
C TYR A 345 14.96 -7.55 35.70
N GLY A 346 15.05 -6.26 35.42
CA GLY A 346 16.21 -5.42 35.72
C GLY A 346 15.93 -4.36 36.79
N PRO A 347 16.89 -3.44 37.02
CA PRO A 347 16.63 -2.28 37.87
C PRO A 347 15.65 -1.33 37.15
N GLU A 348 14.69 -0.80 37.90
CA GLU A 348 13.76 0.21 37.37
C GLU A 348 14.54 1.38 36.76
N PRO A 349 14.35 1.68 35.46
CA PRO A 349 15.01 2.81 34.83
C PRO A 349 14.48 4.11 35.43
N PRO A 350 15.30 5.18 35.50
CA PRO A 350 14.81 6.51 35.80
C PRO A 350 13.64 6.89 34.88
N ALA A 351 12.56 7.45 35.43
CA ALA A 351 11.34 7.79 34.69
C ALA A 351 11.62 8.64 33.42
N ALA A 352 12.63 9.52 33.47
CA ALA A 352 13.05 10.30 32.30
C ALA A 352 13.61 9.41 31.16
N LEU A 353 14.40 8.39 31.48
CA LEU A 353 14.92 7.46 30.47
C LEU A 353 13.79 6.57 29.93
N GLU A 354 12.89 6.10 30.79
CA GLU A 354 11.70 5.36 30.37
C GLU A 354 10.85 6.20 29.41
N ALA A 355 10.58 7.46 29.73
CA ALA A 355 9.82 8.36 28.87
C ALA A 355 10.51 8.62 27.52
N ILE A 356 11.84 8.86 27.51
CA ILE A 356 12.61 9.11 26.29
C ILE A 356 12.62 7.89 25.37
N PHE A 357 13.00 6.72 25.88
CA PHE A 357 13.09 5.50 25.07
C PHE A 357 11.71 4.92 24.75
N GLY A 358 10.75 5.07 25.65
CA GLY A 358 9.34 4.74 25.44
C GLY A 358 8.63 5.68 24.47
N ALA A 359 9.26 6.76 24.01
CA ALA A 359 8.76 7.64 22.96
C ALA A 359 9.42 7.40 21.59
N ALA A 360 10.28 6.38 21.46
CA ALA A 360 11.12 6.18 20.29
C ALA A 360 10.33 6.10 18.96
N TRP A 361 9.16 5.43 18.94
CA TRP A 361 8.40 5.26 17.69
C TRP A 361 7.61 6.52 17.30
N PRO A 362 6.90 7.22 18.23
CA PRO A 362 6.34 8.53 17.94
C PRO A 362 7.38 9.55 17.49
N VAL A 363 8.53 9.62 18.15
CA VAL A 363 9.63 10.51 17.76
C VAL A 363 10.16 10.16 16.37
N ALA A 364 10.43 8.88 16.10
CA ALA A 364 10.85 8.43 14.77
C ALA A 364 9.82 8.76 13.68
N THR A 365 8.53 8.76 14.01
CA THR A 365 7.45 9.16 13.12
C THR A 365 7.47 10.65 12.82
N PHE A 366 7.57 11.50 13.84
CA PHE A 366 7.69 12.95 13.65
C PHE A 366 8.96 13.31 12.86
N VAL A 367 10.09 12.65 13.13
CA VAL A 367 11.32 12.80 12.36
C VAL A 367 11.12 12.39 10.90
N THR A 368 10.41 11.27 10.65
CA THR A 368 10.10 10.80 9.31
C THR A 368 9.22 11.80 8.56
N PHE A 369 8.18 12.33 9.19
CA PHE A 369 7.32 13.34 8.58
C PHE A 369 8.05 14.67 8.35
N ALA A 370 8.82 15.15 9.32
CA ALA A 370 9.65 16.34 9.16
C ALA A 370 10.67 16.17 8.02
N TRP A 371 11.29 14.98 7.91
CA TRP A 371 12.16 14.64 6.78
C TRP A 371 11.40 14.64 5.46
N MET A 372 10.20 14.04 5.38
CA MET A 372 9.38 14.07 4.16
C MET A 372 9.06 15.50 3.72
N ILE A 373 8.79 16.39 4.68
CA ILE A 373 8.49 17.82 4.44
C ILE A 373 9.76 18.55 3.98
N ALA A 374 10.87 18.40 4.70
CA ALA A 374 12.13 19.11 4.43
C ALA A 374 12.82 18.63 3.15
N THR A 375 12.67 17.36 2.82
CA THR A 375 13.23 16.72 1.61
C THR A 375 12.16 16.50 0.56
N ARG A 376 11.07 17.27 0.63
CA ARG A 376 10.00 17.27 -0.37
C ARG A 376 10.68 17.14 -1.73
N ALA A 377 10.52 15.98 -2.34
CA ALA A 377 10.99 15.75 -3.70
C ALA A 377 10.43 16.94 -4.46
N ALA A 378 11.32 17.73 -5.07
CA ALA A 378 10.93 18.92 -5.78
C ALA A 378 9.77 18.49 -6.66
N ARG A 379 8.55 18.98 -6.38
CA ARG A 379 7.45 18.75 -7.30
C ARG A 379 7.77 19.37 -8.67
N ASP A 380 8.83 20.18 -8.73
CA ASP A 380 9.43 20.81 -9.90
C ASP A 380 10.93 21.09 -9.59
N ASP A 381 11.89 20.24 -9.99
CA ASP A 381 13.23 20.77 -10.31
C ASP A 381 13.15 21.24 -11.76
N PRO A 382 13.27 22.55 -12.06
CA PRO A 382 13.24 23.05 -13.44
C PRO A 382 14.33 22.43 -14.33
N ARG A 383 15.30 21.72 -13.74
CA ARG A 383 16.37 21.02 -14.45
C ARG A 383 16.11 19.53 -14.69
N ASP A 384 15.11 18.95 -14.02
CA ASP A 384 14.70 17.53 -14.17
C ASP A 384 13.32 17.39 -14.82
N SER A 385 12.70 18.51 -15.21
CA SER A 385 11.58 18.53 -16.14
C SER A 385 12.08 18.19 -17.56
N ARG A 386 12.37 16.91 -17.82
CA ARG A 386 11.96 16.41 -19.12
C ARG A 386 10.45 16.49 -19.14
N PRO A 387 9.86 17.22 -20.08
CA PRO A 387 8.42 17.26 -20.19
C PRO A 387 7.86 15.84 -20.33
N PRO A 388 6.61 15.59 -19.93
CA PRO A 388 6.03 14.25 -20.07
C PRO A 388 6.09 13.81 -21.54
N ASP A 389 6.69 12.65 -21.77
CA ASP A 389 6.82 12.07 -23.10
C ASP A 389 5.51 11.38 -23.52
N VAL A 390 5.18 11.45 -24.80
CA VAL A 390 4.11 10.70 -25.45
C VAL A 390 4.79 9.77 -26.45
N VAL A 391 4.34 8.52 -26.55
CA VAL A 391 4.90 7.53 -27.49
C VAL A 391 3.85 7.10 -28.50
N ALA A 392 4.26 6.91 -29.75
CA ALA A 392 3.40 6.48 -30.84
C ALA A 392 4.03 5.32 -31.62
N ALA A 393 3.22 4.35 -32.06
CA ALA A 393 3.69 3.11 -32.68
C ALA A 393 3.48 3.14 -34.20
N ALA A 394 4.57 3.10 -34.96
CA ALA A 394 4.54 2.79 -36.38
C ALA A 394 4.52 1.28 -36.58
N ILE A 395 3.32 0.69 -36.64
CA ILE A 395 3.13 -0.75 -36.81
C ILE A 395 3.07 -1.07 -38.31
N ILE A 396 4.00 -1.90 -38.79
CA ILE A 396 4.09 -2.28 -40.21
C ILE A 396 3.87 -3.78 -40.38
N VAL A 397 2.96 -4.15 -41.28
CA VAL A 397 2.67 -5.54 -41.68
C VAL A 397 2.51 -5.56 -43.20
N ASP A 398 3.18 -6.50 -43.87
CA ASP A 398 3.11 -6.69 -45.33
C ASP A 398 3.32 -5.39 -46.15
N GLY A 399 4.29 -4.57 -45.72
CA GLY A 399 4.62 -3.30 -46.38
C GLY A 399 3.53 -2.22 -46.26
N ARG A 400 2.62 -2.34 -45.28
CA ARG A 400 1.60 -1.34 -44.96
C ARG A 400 1.71 -0.88 -43.51
N LEU A 401 1.48 0.42 -43.28
CA LEU A 401 1.47 1.07 -41.98
C LEU A 401 0.04 1.14 -41.42
N LEU A 402 -0.13 0.81 -40.14
CA LEU A 402 -1.39 1.03 -39.45
C LEU A 402 -1.52 2.49 -38.97
N LEU A 403 -2.62 3.14 -39.30
CA LEU A 403 -3.06 4.39 -38.66
C LEU A 403 -4.39 4.17 -37.94
N ALA A 404 -4.62 4.97 -36.90
CA ALA A 404 -5.85 4.97 -36.12
C ALA A 404 -6.54 6.34 -36.20
N GLN A 405 -7.87 6.36 -36.28
CA GLN A 405 -8.66 7.58 -36.40
C GLN A 405 -9.13 8.04 -35.01
N ARG A 406 -8.71 9.23 -34.58
CA ARG A 406 -8.98 9.76 -33.24
C ARG A 406 -10.47 9.94 -32.99
N SER A 407 -10.93 9.53 -31.81
CA SER A 407 -12.28 9.79 -31.30
C SER A 407 -12.40 11.11 -30.52
N ARG A 408 -11.28 11.62 -29.98
CA ARG A 408 -11.20 12.80 -29.11
C ARG A 408 -9.79 13.42 -29.10
N PRO A 409 -9.62 14.71 -28.69
CA PRO A 409 -10.66 15.73 -28.42
C PRO A 409 -11.32 16.25 -29.71
N ALA A 410 -12.40 17.04 -29.61
CA ALA A 410 -13.22 17.48 -30.74
C ALA A 410 -12.43 18.17 -31.87
N GLU A 411 -11.34 18.86 -31.53
CA GLU A 411 -10.45 19.55 -32.47
C GLU A 411 -9.66 18.59 -33.38
N LEU A 412 -9.45 17.35 -32.93
CA LEU A 412 -8.68 16.33 -33.64
C LEU A 412 -9.52 15.09 -33.99
N ALA A 413 -10.76 15.01 -33.52
CA ALA A 413 -11.66 13.90 -33.80
C ALA A 413 -11.86 13.74 -35.32
N GLY A 414 -11.78 12.49 -35.80
CA GLY A 414 -11.85 12.16 -37.22
C GLY A 414 -10.52 12.25 -37.97
N ARG A 415 -9.44 12.74 -37.35
CA ARG A 415 -8.09 12.73 -37.96
C ARG A 415 -7.35 11.43 -37.67
N TRP A 416 -6.43 11.07 -38.56
CA TRP A 416 -5.58 9.87 -38.48
C TRP A 416 -4.25 10.17 -37.78
N GLU A 417 -3.78 9.20 -36.99
CA GLU A 417 -2.49 9.26 -36.28
C GLU A 417 -1.85 7.87 -36.13
N LEU A 418 -0.59 7.87 -35.69
CA LEU A 418 0.03 6.68 -35.12
C LEU A 418 -0.59 6.41 -33.74
N PRO A 419 -1.07 5.18 -33.46
CA PRO A 419 -1.67 4.84 -32.16
C PRO A 419 -0.64 4.89 -31.03
N GLY A 420 -1.06 5.27 -29.82
CA GLY A 420 -0.17 5.43 -28.67
C GLY A 420 -0.66 6.46 -27.65
N GLY A 421 0.16 6.72 -26.64
CA GLY A 421 -0.28 7.52 -25.50
C GLY A 421 0.84 7.99 -24.58
N ARG A 422 0.43 8.52 -23.42
CA ARG A 422 1.33 9.17 -22.48
C ARG A 422 2.19 8.15 -21.74
N VAL A 423 3.46 8.45 -21.57
CA VAL A 423 4.36 7.67 -20.72
C VAL A 423 4.02 7.95 -19.26
N GLU A 424 3.67 6.92 -18.49
CA GLU A 424 3.41 7.07 -17.06
C GLU A 424 4.70 7.28 -16.25
N SER A 425 4.58 7.85 -15.05
CA SER A 425 5.74 8.11 -14.20
C SER A 425 6.46 6.81 -13.82
N GLY A 426 7.73 6.68 -14.22
CA GLY A 426 8.54 5.48 -13.99
C GLY A 426 8.38 4.39 -15.05
N GLU A 427 7.54 4.61 -16.07
CA GLU A 427 7.39 3.75 -17.23
C GLU A 427 8.49 4.05 -18.27
N THR A 428 9.01 3.01 -18.95
CA THR A 428 9.91 3.21 -20.10
C THR A 428 9.08 3.47 -21.36
N HIS A 429 9.64 4.14 -22.38
CA HIS A 429 8.94 4.36 -23.65
C HIS A 429 8.43 3.05 -24.27
N ALA A 430 9.26 2.00 -24.21
CA ALA A 430 8.89 0.68 -24.71
C ALA A 430 7.71 0.07 -23.93
N ALA A 431 7.71 0.19 -22.59
CA ALA A 431 6.63 -0.32 -21.77
C ALA A 431 5.32 0.44 -22.01
N ALA A 432 5.39 1.77 -22.11
CA ALA A 432 4.26 2.63 -22.45
C ALA A 432 3.66 2.25 -23.80
N LEU A 433 4.51 2.10 -24.83
CA LEU A 433 4.06 1.74 -26.17
C LEU A 433 3.30 0.40 -26.18
N VAL A 434 3.84 -0.63 -25.52
CA VAL A 434 3.19 -1.96 -25.46
C VAL A 434 1.86 -1.89 -24.72
N ARG A 435 1.78 -1.13 -23.61
CA ARG A 435 0.55 -0.96 -22.85
C ARG A 435 -0.52 -0.26 -23.68
N GLU A 436 -0.19 0.89 -24.27
CA GLU A 436 -1.12 1.69 -25.07
C GLU A 436 -1.67 0.89 -26.25
N ILE A 437 -0.82 0.19 -27.00
CA ILE A 437 -1.29 -0.63 -28.13
C ILE A 437 -2.19 -1.79 -27.71
N ARG A 438 -1.95 -2.38 -26.52
CA ARG A 438 -2.84 -3.39 -25.97
C ARG A 438 -4.21 -2.80 -25.64
N GLU A 439 -4.24 -1.62 -25.02
CA GLU A 439 -5.45 -0.94 -24.56
C GLU A 439 -6.27 -0.39 -25.73
N GLU A 440 -5.63 0.26 -26.70
CA GLU A 440 -6.29 0.95 -27.81
C GLU A 440 -6.65 0.01 -28.96
N LEU A 441 -5.87 -1.06 -29.17
CA LEU A 441 -5.97 -1.91 -30.36
C LEU A 441 -6.21 -3.40 -30.09
N GLY A 442 -6.04 -3.86 -28.85
CA GLY A 442 -6.15 -5.28 -28.51
C GLY A 442 -5.04 -6.15 -29.10
N ALA A 443 -3.89 -5.55 -29.43
CA ALA A 443 -2.76 -6.20 -30.09
C ALA A 443 -1.50 -6.17 -29.22
N GLU A 444 -0.59 -7.13 -29.44
CA GLU A 444 0.73 -7.16 -28.81
C GLU A 444 1.81 -6.76 -29.81
N VAL A 445 2.68 -5.83 -29.42
CA VAL A 445 3.77 -5.33 -30.25
C VAL A 445 5.13 -5.42 -29.57
N GLU A 446 6.18 -5.43 -30.38
CA GLU A 446 7.57 -5.32 -29.96
C GLU A 446 8.18 -4.03 -30.53
N PRO A 447 8.53 -3.04 -29.70
CA PRO A 447 9.22 -1.83 -30.15
C PRO A 447 10.63 -2.17 -30.67
N LEU A 448 10.98 -1.68 -31.87
CA LEU A 448 12.25 -1.98 -32.55
C LEU A 448 13.25 -0.81 -32.48
N GLY A 449 12.78 0.42 -32.71
CA GLY A 449 13.64 1.60 -32.78
C GLY A 449 12.85 2.88 -33.05
N ALA A 450 13.44 4.04 -32.79
CA ALA A 450 12.78 5.33 -33.02
C ALA A 450 12.64 5.61 -34.53
N VAL A 451 11.57 6.32 -34.90
CA VAL A 451 11.30 6.80 -36.26
C VAL A 451 11.26 8.32 -36.24
N GLY A 452 12.00 8.94 -37.16
CA GLY A 452 12.06 10.39 -37.28
C GLY A 452 12.63 11.09 -36.04
N SER A 453 12.45 12.41 -36.00
CA SER A 453 12.82 13.24 -34.85
C SER A 453 11.63 13.41 -33.89
N PRO A 454 11.86 13.55 -32.57
CA PRO A 454 10.77 13.84 -31.62
C PRO A 454 10.07 15.17 -31.95
N VAL A 455 8.75 15.20 -31.77
CA VAL A 455 7.90 16.37 -32.09
C VAL A 455 7.45 17.05 -30.80
N ALA A 456 7.64 18.36 -30.71
CA ALA A 456 7.18 19.13 -29.55
C ALA A 456 5.66 19.35 -29.62
N LEU A 457 4.97 19.07 -28.52
CA LEU A 457 3.53 19.22 -28.37
C LEU A 457 3.18 20.36 -27.39
N PRO A 458 1.96 20.92 -27.46
CA PRO A 458 1.48 21.88 -26.46
C PRO A 458 1.55 21.33 -25.03
N GLY A 459 1.75 22.21 -24.04
CA GLY A 459 1.89 21.81 -22.63
C GLY A 459 3.27 21.27 -22.27
N GLY A 460 4.26 21.48 -23.15
CA GLY A 460 5.65 21.07 -22.96
C GLY A 460 5.94 19.64 -23.43
N LEU A 461 4.91 18.82 -23.68
CA LEU A 461 5.03 17.39 -24.02
C LEU A 461 5.94 17.16 -25.24
N THR A 462 6.62 16.01 -25.29
CA THR A 462 7.40 15.59 -26.47
C THR A 462 6.88 14.24 -26.98
N LEU A 463 6.56 14.16 -28.27
CA LEU A 463 6.02 12.99 -28.93
C LEU A 463 7.16 12.21 -29.63
N HIS A 464 7.25 10.91 -29.37
CA HIS A 464 8.28 10.02 -29.90
C HIS A 464 7.65 8.86 -30.68
N ALA A 465 7.97 8.71 -31.97
CA ALA A 465 7.54 7.55 -32.75
C ALA A 465 8.54 6.40 -32.63
N TYR A 466 8.00 5.18 -32.53
CA TYR A 466 8.77 3.94 -32.55
C TYR A 466 8.22 2.99 -33.62
N LEU A 467 9.11 2.44 -34.44
CA LEU A 467 8.80 1.28 -35.26
C LEU A 467 8.46 0.11 -34.35
N ALA A 468 7.34 -0.56 -34.64
CA ALA A 468 6.84 -1.65 -33.83
C ALA A 468 6.49 -2.86 -34.70
N ARG A 469 6.91 -4.05 -34.26
CA ARG A 469 6.56 -5.32 -34.88
C ARG A 469 5.33 -5.91 -34.21
N LEU A 470 4.31 -6.26 -34.99
CA LEU A 470 3.15 -7.01 -34.49
C LEU A 470 3.58 -8.43 -34.07
N ARG A 471 3.32 -8.82 -32.83
CA ARG A 471 3.67 -10.15 -32.28
C ARG A 471 2.46 -11.08 -32.25
N SER A 472 1.30 -10.56 -31.86
CA SER A 472 0.03 -11.30 -31.85
C SER A 472 -1.17 -10.36 -31.82
N GLY A 473 -2.35 -10.90 -32.15
CA GLY A 473 -3.60 -10.15 -32.24
C GLY A 473 -3.84 -9.54 -33.62
N THR A 474 -5.09 -9.13 -33.86
CA THR A 474 -5.48 -8.36 -35.05
C THR A 474 -5.91 -6.98 -34.55
N PRO A 475 -5.20 -5.89 -34.91
CA PRO A 475 -5.55 -4.55 -34.45
C PRO A 475 -7.00 -4.19 -34.78
N THR A 476 -7.75 -3.74 -33.78
CA THR A 476 -9.14 -3.28 -33.91
C THR A 476 -9.34 -1.97 -33.17
N ALA A 477 -10.26 -1.11 -33.59
CA ALA A 477 -10.49 0.17 -32.93
C ALA A 477 -11.24 -0.01 -31.59
N LEU A 478 -10.54 -0.10 -30.45
CA LEU A 478 -11.17 -0.20 -29.12
C LEU A 478 -11.48 1.18 -28.52
N GLU A 479 -10.57 2.14 -28.68
CA GLU A 479 -10.77 3.55 -28.27
C GLU A 479 -10.88 4.54 -29.44
N HIS A 480 -10.47 4.09 -30.62
CA HIS A 480 -10.48 4.87 -31.87
C HIS A 480 -11.81 4.75 -32.62
N LEU A 481 -12.05 5.64 -33.59
CA LEU A 481 -13.22 5.56 -34.47
C LEU A 481 -13.05 4.50 -35.56
N ASP A 482 -11.83 4.37 -36.09
CA ASP A 482 -11.48 3.44 -37.16
C ASP A 482 -9.97 3.15 -37.13
N VAL A 483 -9.55 2.05 -37.76
CA VAL A 483 -8.13 1.68 -37.95
C VAL A 483 -7.93 1.16 -39.36
N ARG A 484 -6.90 1.63 -40.07
CA ARG A 484 -6.67 1.28 -41.48
C ARG A 484 -5.19 1.11 -41.80
N TRP A 485 -4.94 0.29 -42.81
CA TRP A 485 -3.60 -0.01 -43.33
C TRP A 485 -3.32 0.78 -44.59
N PHE A 486 -2.22 1.53 -44.59
CA PHE A 486 -1.80 2.42 -45.67
C PHE A 486 -0.47 1.98 -46.26
N SER A 487 -0.39 1.90 -47.58
CA SER A 487 0.86 1.76 -48.32
C SER A 487 1.62 3.09 -48.40
N ALA A 488 2.90 3.05 -48.79
CA ALA A 488 3.70 4.26 -49.00
C ALA A 488 3.07 5.21 -50.03
N ASP A 489 2.46 4.67 -51.09
CA ASP A 489 1.84 5.48 -52.15
C ASP A 489 0.51 6.09 -51.69
N GLU A 490 -0.27 5.36 -50.89
CA GLU A 490 -1.48 5.89 -50.25
C GLU A 490 -1.12 7.00 -49.25
N LEU A 491 -0.05 6.85 -48.45
CA LEU A 491 0.41 7.88 -47.51
C LEU A 491 0.87 9.16 -48.22
N ARG A 492 1.57 9.05 -49.36
CA ARG A 492 2.01 10.20 -50.17
C ARG A 492 0.86 10.98 -50.78
N LEU A 493 -0.23 10.28 -51.12
CA LEU A 493 -1.44 10.86 -51.70
C LEU A 493 -2.47 11.25 -50.63
N PHE A 494 -2.23 10.90 -49.37
CA PHE A 494 -3.15 11.14 -48.28
C PHE A 494 -3.28 12.64 -48.02
N ASP A 495 -4.51 13.15 -47.89
CA ASP A 495 -4.71 14.55 -47.57
C ASP A 495 -4.14 14.81 -46.18
N THR A 496 -3.03 15.54 -46.13
CA THR A 496 -2.37 15.89 -44.86
C THR A 496 -3.31 16.61 -43.91
N ALA A 497 -4.37 17.29 -44.39
CA ALA A 497 -5.39 17.90 -43.54
C ALA A 497 -6.12 16.87 -42.65
N GLU A 498 -6.24 15.62 -43.11
CA GLU A 498 -6.85 14.50 -42.37
C GLU A 498 -5.90 13.84 -41.36
N ILE A 499 -4.60 14.17 -41.38
CA ILE A 499 -3.62 13.67 -40.40
C ILE A 499 -3.48 14.66 -39.24
N VAL A 500 -3.33 14.13 -38.03
CA VAL A 500 -3.03 14.93 -36.83
C VAL A 500 -1.74 15.73 -37.07
N PRO A 501 -1.72 17.06 -36.82
CA PRO A 501 -0.59 17.90 -37.20
C PRO A 501 0.78 17.43 -36.69
N ALA A 502 0.82 16.81 -35.50
CA ALA A 502 2.06 16.31 -34.89
C ALA A 502 2.67 15.12 -35.65
N ASP A 503 1.85 14.30 -36.30
CA ASP A 503 2.27 13.07 -36.98
C ASP A 503 2.69 13.33 -38.43
N ARG A 504 2.34 14.49 -38.99
CA ARG A 504 2.63 14.85 -40.39
C ARG A 504 4.13 14.90 -40.69
N ASP A 505 4.92 15.35 -39.71
CA ASP A 505 6.37 15.51 -39.84
C ASP A 505 7.08 14.17 -40.07
N TRP A 506 6.47 13.06 -39.68
CA TRP A 506 7.02 11.72 -39.85
C TRP A 506 6.62 11.05 -41.17
N ILE A 507 5.70 11.61 -41.96
CA ILE A 507 5.26 10.99 -43.22
C ILE A 507 6.44 10.65 -44.15
N PRO A 508 7.44 11.54 -44.37
CA PRO A 508 8.59 11.20 -45.20
C PRO A 508 9.41 10.02 -44.65
N ASP A 509 9.65 9.99 -43.34
CA ASP A 509 10.39 8.92 -42.66
C ASP A 509 9.64 7.59 -42.74
N LEU A 510 8.32 7.62 -42.50
CA LEU A 510 7.44 6.45 -42.58
C LEU A 510 7.39 5.89 -44.01
N CYS A 511 7.31 6.76 -45.03
CA CYS A 511 7.37 6.35 -46.43
C CYS A 511 8.71 5.68 -46.77
N ALA A 512 9.84 6.22 -46.26
CA ALA A 512 11.16 5.64 -46.48
C ALA A 512 11.29 4.24 -45.82
N VAL A 513 10.74 4.06 -44.62
CA VAL A 513 10.69 2.75 -43.96
C VAL A 513 9.87 1.76 -44.77
N LEU A 514 8.69 2.16 -45.25
CA LEU A 514 7.80 1.31 -46.05
C LEU A 514 8.44 0.92 -47.39
N ASP A 515 9.10 1.83 -48.08
CA ASP A 515 9.84 1.52 -49.31
C ASP A 515 11.02 0.57 -49.04
N GLY A 516 11.72 0.75 -47.93
CA GLY A 516 12.81 -0.14 -47.51
C GLY A 516 12.33 -1.57 -47.24
N THR A 517 11.12 -1.74 -46.70
CA THR A 517 10.52 -3.08 -46.52
C THR A 517 10.16 -3.76 -47.83
N ARG A 518 9.77 -3.00 -48.88
CA ARG A 518 9.48 -3.57 -50.21
C ARG A 518 10.72 -4.13 -50.92
N VAL A 519 11.92 -3.61 -50.63
CA VAL A 519 13.18 -4.06 -51.25
C VAL A 519 13.71 -5.35 -50.62
N GLY A 520 13.36 -5.63 -49.36
CA GLY A 520 13.80 -6.84 -48.64
C GLY A 520 13.09 -8.14 -49.02
N ASP A 521 11.84 -8.06 -49.51
CA ASP A 521 11.02 -9.22 -49.89
C ASP A 521 11.14 -9.60 -51.38
N ALA A 522 11.95 -8.86 -52.15
CA ALA A 522 12.20 -9.12 -53.58
C ALA A 522 13.56 -9.81 -53.85
N GLY A 523 14.22 -10.33 -52.82
CA GLY A 523 15.56 -10.95 -52.87
C GLY A 523 15.55 -12.46 -52.72
#